data_AF-A0A849Z459-F1
#
_entry.id   AF-A0A849Z459-F1
#
_cell.length_a   1.000
_cell.length_b   1.000
_cell.length_c   1.000
_cell.angle_alpha   90.00
_cell.angle_beta   90.00
_cell.angle_gamma   90.00
#
_symmetry.space_group_name_H-M   'P 1'
#
loop_
_entity.id
_entity.type
_entity.pdbx_description
1 polymer ?
#
loop_
_entity_poly.entity_id
_entity_poly.type
_entity_poly.pdbx_seq_one_letter_code
_entity_poly.pdbx_strand_id
1 'polypeptide(L)'
;MKSISFSILAFSAVSLLAVSACRDDGETGEGGGGGSGGETTATTGTKSTGSTSMSTMNTTSSPTTSQNMCAMGPEDNDAACSDGCDNDGNNFIDCDDFDCTGHGDCGAATAEAHNAACIDGIDNDGNGFTDCDDNNCMDLPACTRERSNKQCADGMDNDGDGDSDCDDTDCQLEGIVVCDGTTPVTVDPADYEMLANDVCTNGVSDDANAFIDCADFSCVGIPEVTACKDFPAESTNAACSDNMDNDLDGLEDCADPGCRREGIVVCNGMTPVDVDPADYTMLANEQCSDNTSNDTNMFVDCEDFGCSINPDVTVCPEANDVECSDNMDNDGNGFTDCEDNSCRYNPYITVCEHELSFAECSDGTDNDGNTFVDCNDNSCNPMNGPKSPACQ
;
A
#
# COMPACT_ATOMS: atom_id res chain seq x y z
N MET A 1 33.59 -0.44 -49.90
CA MET A 1 32.98 -0.54 -51.25
C MET A 1 32.14 -1.80 -51.32
N LYS A 2 30.83 -1.67 -51.14
CA LYS A 2 29.77 -2.59 -51.62
C LYS A 2 28.42 -1.92 -51.32
N SER A 3 27.86 -1.26 -52.33
CA SER A 3 26.47 -0.79 -52.40
C SER A 3 25.57 -1.92 -52.84
N ILE A 4 24.38 -2.10 -52.25
CA ILE A 4 23.13 -2.64 -52.87
C ILE A 4 21.96 -2.17 -51.97
N SER A 5 21.24 -1.09 -52.29
CA SER A 5 19.96 -0.99 -53.05
C SER A 5 18.69 -1.03 -52.17
N PHE A 6 18.10 0.16 -51.96
CA PHE A 6 16.75 0.37 -51.43
C PHE A 6 15.69 -0.07 -52.44
N SER A 7 14.69 -0.85 -51.99
CA SER A 7 13.45 -1.11 -52.72
C SER A 7 12.29 -0.41 -52.02
N ILE A 8 11.68 0.53 -52.73
CA ILE A 8 10.48 1.26 -52.37
C ILE A 8 9.27 0.38 -52.70
N LEU A 9 8.40 0.12 -51.72
CA LEU A 9 7.11 -0.53 -51.95
C LEU A 9 6.01 0.41 -51.46
N ALA A 10 5.34 1.03 -52.43
CA ALA A 10 4.14 1.83 -52.22
C ALA A 10 2.94 0.89 -52.05
N PHE A 11 2.09 1.15 -51.04
CA PHE A 11 0.73 0.63 -51.01
C PHE A 11 -0.27 1.73 -50.68
N SER A 12 -1.40 1.60 -51.35
CA SER A 12 -2.40 2.61 -51.67
C SER A 12 -3.30 3.03 -50.51
N ALA A 13 -3.77 4.27 -50.64
CA ALA A 13 -4.87 4.86 -49.90
C ALA A 13 -6.20 4.11 -50.07
N VAL A 14 -6.98 4.03 -49.00
CA VAL A 14 -8.44 3.87 -49.03
C VAL A 14 -9.06 4.89 -48.07
N SER A 15 -10.12 5.53 -48.56
CA SER A 15 -10.79 6.70 -48.03
C SER A 15 -11.77 6.45 -46.88
N LEU A 16 -11.86 7.47 -46.01
CA LEU A 16 -13.06 8.10 -45.43
C LEU A 16 -14.29 7.23 -45.13
N LEU A 17 -14.63 7.16 -43.84
CA LEU A 17 -16.01 7.38 -43.36
C LEU A 17 -15.97 8.23 -42.09
N ALA A 18 -16.56 9.42 -42.19
CA ALA A 18 -16.89 10.28 -41.06
C ALA A 18 -18.23 9.86 -40.47
N VAL A 19 -18.32 9.82 -39.13
CA VAL A 19 -19.59 9.93 -38.41
C VAL A 19 -19.40 10.97 -37.31
N SER A 20 -20.27 11.97 -37.33
CA SER A 20 -20.32 13.12 -36.44
C SER A 20 -21.38 12.95 -35.36
N ALA A 21 -21.14 13.65 -34.23
CA ALA A 21 -22.05 14.02 -33.12
C ALA A 21 -22.25 12.93 -32.05
N CYS A 22 -22.15 13.25 -30.75
CA CYS A 22 -22.65 14.45 -30.07
C CYS A 22 -21.65 15.12 -29.11
N ARG A 23 -21.74 16.46 -29.08
CA ARG A 23 -21.24 17.40 -28.09
C ARG A 23 -22.45 18.21 -27.64
N ASP A 24 -22.62 18.42 -26.34
CA ASP A 24 -23.52 19.43 -25.77
C ASP A 24 -22.78 20.10 -24.60
N ASP A 25 -22.65 21.42 -24.68
CA ASP A 25 -22.04 22.31 -23.69
C ASP A 25 -23.19 23.08 -23.00
N GLY A 26 -23.16 23.32 -21.67
CA GLY A 26 -24.04 24.34 -21.08
C GLY A 26 -24.31 24.34 -19.55
N GLU A 27 -23.32 24.79 -18.78
CA GLU A 27 -23.34 25.77 -17.66
C GLU A 27 -24.52 25.99 -16.66
N THR A 28 -24.08 26.10 -15.38
CA THR A 28 -24.46 26.99 -14.25
C THR A 28 -25.63 26.69 -13.29
N GLY A 29 -25.33 26.76 -11.97
CA GLY A 29 -26.26 27.29 -10.95
C GLY A 29 -26.34 26.55 -9.61
N GLU A 30 -25.58 27.03 -8.63
CA GLU A 30 -25.74 27.07 -7.15
C GLU A 30 -26.85 26.23 -6.43
N GLY A 31 -26.45 25.65 -5.28
CA GLY A 31 -27.20 25.82 -4.03
C GLY A 31 -27.68 24.58 -3.27
N GLY A 32 -26.92 24.19 -2.24
CA GLY A 32 -27.41 24.00 -0.86
C GLY A 32 -28.27 22.77 -0.48
N GLY A 33 -27.79 22.05 0.54
CA GLY A 33 -28.62 21.65 1.69
C GLY A 33 -29.07 20.17 1.77
N GLY A 34 -28.40 19.44 2.67
CA GLY A 34 -28.94 18.61 3.75
C GLY A 34 -30.22 17.79 3.57
N GLY A 35 -30.19 16.54 4.06
CA GLY A 35 -31.39 15.88 4.56
C GLY A 35 -31.45 14.38 4.38
N SER A 36 -31.25 13.69 5.50
CA SER A 36 -31.65 12.31 5.80
C SER A 36 -33.14 12.04 5.49
N GLY A 37 -33.48 10.78 5.21
CA GLY A 37 -34.83 10.26 5.31
C GLY A 37 -35.20 9.31 4.18
N GLY A 38 -35.26 8.02 4.49
CA GLY A 38 -35.71 6.99 3.57
C GLY A 38 -37.19 7.08 3.22
N GLU A 39 -37.58 6.38 2.16
CA GLU A 39 -38.96 5.97 1.99
C GLU A 39 -39.06 4.59 1.36
N THR A 40 -39.95 3.83 1.97
CA THR A 40 -40.44 2.50 1.66
C THR A 40 -41.21 2.43 0.34
N THR A 41 -41.27 1.25 -0.28
CA THR A 41 -42.43 0.85 -1.11
C THR A 41 -42.93 -0.52 -0.69
N ALA A 42 -44.09 -0.51 -0.03
CA ALA A 42 -44.92 -1.68 0.22
C ALA A 42 -46.20 -1.58 -0.62
N THR A 43 -46.65 -2.70 -1.20
CA THR A 43 -48.08 -3.03 -1.44
C THR A 43 -48.12 -4.55 -1.69
N THR A 44 -48.95 -5.40 -1.09
CA THR A 44 -50.40 -5.46 -0.85
C THR A 44 -50.63 -6.57 0.20
N GLY A 45 -51.56 -6.60 1.16
CA GLY A 45 -52.84 -5.93 1.38
C GLY A 45 -54.01 -6.95 1.38
N THR A 46 -54.48 -7.41 2.55
CA THR A 46 -55.91 -7.80 2.76
C THR A 46 -56.32 -7.73 4.24
N LYS A 47 -57.48 -7.08 4.45
CA LYS A 47 -58.22 -6.79 5.69
C LYS A 47 -59.03 -7.99 6.21
N SER A 48 -59.33 -8.04 7.51
CA SER A 48 -60.72 -7.83 8.01
C SER A 48 -60.80 -7.76 9.54
N THR A 49 -61.73 -6.93 9.99
CA THR A 49 -62.07 -6.45 11.33
C THR A 49 -63.04 -7.36 12.11
N GLY A 50 -62.99 -7.33 13.44
CA GLY A 50 -64.21 -7.21 14.25
C GLY A 50 -64.43 -8.15 15.45
N SER A 51 -64.35 -7.55 16.65
CA SER A 51 -65.34 -7.63 17.75
C SER A 51 -65.02 -8.41 19.03
N THR A 52 -65.23 -7.67 20.11
CA THR A 52 -65.27 -7.92 21.56
C THR A 52 -66.27 -9.02 21.97
N SER A 53 -65.91 -9.87 22.95
CA SER A 53 -66.65 -10.04 24.24
C SER A 53 -66.21 -11.26 25.07
N MET A 54 -66.29 -11.05 26.39
CA MET A 54 -66.09 -11.96 27.53
C MET A 54 -66.82 -13.31 27.43
N SER A 55 -66.20 -14.41 27.89
CA SER A 55 -66.46 -15.02 29.22
C SER A 55 -65.98 -16.48 29.36
N THR A 56 -65.51 -16.77 30.57
CA THR A 56 -65.53 -18.05 31.32
C THR A 56 -64.63 -19.23 30.94
N MET A 57 -63.56 -19.33 31.72
CA MET A 57 -63.07 -20.48 32.52
C MET A 57 -63.24 -21.91 31.99
N ASN A 58 -62.11 -22.56 31.71
CA ASN A 58 -61.92 -23.97 32.07
C ASN A 58 -60.57 -24.14 32.78
N THR A 59 -60.64 -24.58 34.03
CA THR A 59 -59.51 -24.89 34.90
C THR A 59 -59.03 -26.30 34.65
N THR A 60 -57.78 -26.46 34.23
CA THR A 60 -56.96 -27.61 34.66
C THR A 60 -55.62 -27.08 35.14
N SER A 61 -55.32 -27.42 36.38
CA SER A 61 -54.20 -26.97 37.19
C SER A 61 -52.97 -27.82 36.89
N SER A 62 -51.84 -27.19 36.54
CA SER A 62 -50.46 -27.63 36.79
C SER A 62 -49.51 -26.45 36.53
N PRO A 63 -48.34 -26.40 37.19
CA PRO A 63 -47.89 -25.23 37.93
C PRO A 63 -47.27 -24.13 37.07
N THR A 64 -47.39 -22.91 37.57
CA THR A 64 -46.66 -21.71 37.15
C THR A 64 -45.18 -21.77 37.51
N THR A 65 -44.39 -20.94 36.79
CA THR A 65 -42.99 -20.48 37.05
C THR A 65 -41.93 -21.36 36.38
N SER A 66 -41.13 -20.91 35.40
CA SER A 66 -40.45 -19.62 35.30
C SER A 66 -40.51 -19.07 33.87
N GLN A 67 -40.91 -17.81 33.71
CA GLN A 67 -40.34 -16.98 32.66
C GLN A 67 -38.85 -16.88 33.02
N ASN A 68 -37.95 -17.18 32.08
CA ASN A 68 -36.52 -17.01 32.28
C ASN A 68 -36.28 -15.51 32.51
N MET A 69 -36.14 -15.12 33.77
CA MET A 69 -35.66 -13.79 34.10
C MET A 69 -34.14 -13.89 33.92
N CYS A 70 -33.59 -13.16 32.97
CA CYS A 70 -32.15 -13.08 32.77
C CYS A 70 -31.46 -12.77 34.11
N ALA A 71 -30.40 -13.53 34.40
CA ALA A 71 -29.73 -13.47 35.68
C ALA A 71 -28.76 -12.29 35.67
N MET A 72 -29.23 -11.13 36.14
CA MET A 72 -28.43 -9.91 36.18
C MET A 72 -27.11 -10.09 36.95
N GLY A 73 -25.99 -9.76 36.31
CA GLY A 73 -24.61 -9.95 36.78
C GLY A 73 -23.60 -9.63 35.67
N PRO A 74 -22.28 -9.82 35.90
CA PRO A 74 -21.28 -9.66 34.86
C PRO A 74 -21.48 -10.67 33.73
N GLU A 75 -21.29 -10.23 32.49
CA GLU A 75 -21.35 -11.05 31.27
C GLU A 75 -19.95 -11.52 30.86
N ASP A 76 -19.20 -12.09 31.83
CA ASP A 76 -17.76 -12.36 31.74
C ASP A 76 -17.41 -13.84 31.95
N ASN A 77 -18.32 -14.74 31.59
CA ASN A 77 -18.10 -16.18 31.74
C ASN A 77 -18.94 -17.00 30.75
N ASP A 78 -18.48 -18.20 30.43
CA ASP A 78 -19.08 -19.08 29.42
C ASP A 78 -20.60 -19.30 29.59
N ALA A 79 -21.09 -19.29 30.84
CA ALA A 79 -22.51 -19.48 31.12
C ALA A 79 -23.34 -18.21 30.92
N ALA A 80 -22.77 -17.03 31.17
CA ALA A 80 -23.41 -15.75 30.93
C ALA A 80 -23.36 -15.34 29.45
N CYS A 81 -22.33 -15.79 28.73
CA CYS A 81 -22.10 -15.50 27.31
C CYS A 81 -22.77 -16.48 26.34
N SER A 82 -23.69 -17.33 26.81
CA SER A 82 -24.38 -18.32 25.97
C SER A 82 -25.80 -18.63 26.42
N ASP A 83 -26.38 -17.79 27.30
CA ASP A 83 -27.70 -18.02 27.88
C ASP A 83 -28.83 -17.21 27.21
N GLY A 84 -28.52 -16.46 26.14
CA GLY A 84 -29.51 -15.72 25.36
C GLY A 84 -29.98 -14.44 26.06
N CYS A 85 -29.20 -13.93 26.99
CA CYS A 85 -29.58 -12.86 27.89
C CYS A 85 -28.47 -11.79 28.02
N ASP A 86 -28.89 -10.52 27.94
CA ASP A 86 -28.10 -9.35 28.38
C ASP A 86 -28.05 -9.36 29.91
N ASN A 87 -26.96 -9.89 30.44
CA ASN A 87 -26.78 -10.16 31.85
C ASN A 87 -26.26 -8.93 32.60
N ASP A 88 -25.54 -8.01 31.96
CA ASP A 88 -25.02 -6.80 32.59
C ASP A 88 -25.88 -5.53 32.36
N GLY A 89 -26.85 -5.61 31.46
CA GLY A 89 -27.81 -4.57 31.10
C GLY A 89 -27.28 -3.53 30.11
N ASN A 90 -26.23 -3.82 29.35
CA ASN A 90 -25.58 -2.89 28.42
C ASN A 90 -26.18 -2.90 26.99
N ASN A 91 -27.22 -3.71 26.76
CA ASN A 91 -27.93 -3.94 25.49
C ASN A 91 -27.21 -4.83 24.45
N PHE A 92 -26.09 -5.44 24.80
CA PHE A 92 -25.45 -6.50 24.05
C PHE A 92 -25.80 -7.86 24.69
N ILE A 93 -25.81 -8.94 23.89
CA ILE A 93 -26.28 -10.26 24.33
C ILE A 93 -25.30 -11.32 23.85
N ASP A 94 -24.84 -12.17 24.75
CA ASP A 94 -23.93 -13.29 24.48
C ASP A 94 -22.69 -12.81 23.70
N CYS A 95 -22.38 -13.40 22.54
CA CYS A 95 -21.20 -13.05 21.75
C CYS A 95 -21.25 -11.66 21.12
N ASP A 96 -22.41 -10.98 21.14
CA ASP A 96 -22.49 -9.58 20.76
C ASP A 96 -21.99 -8.65 21.89
N ASP A 97 -21.80 -9.16 23.11
CA ASP A 97 -21.24 -8.44 24.26
C ASP A 97 -19.69 -8.47 24.25
N PHE A 98 -19.06 -7.31 24.38
CA PHE A 98 -17.61 -7.17 24.41
C PHE A 98 -16.97 -7.82 25.64
N ASP A 99 -17.67 -7.90 26.77
CA ASP A 99 -17.19 -8.55 28.00
C ASP A 99 -17.17 -10.10 27.86
N CYS A 100 -17.81 -10.64 26.82
CA CYS A 100 -17.76 -12.05 26.45
C CYS A 100 -16.54 -12.47 25.64
N THR A 101 -15.65 -11.53 25.29
CA THR A 101 -14.41 -11.83 24.57
C THR A 101 -13.58 -12.86 25.33
N GLY A 102 -13.34 -14.03 24.72
CA GLY A 102 -12.55 -15.10 25.34
C GLY A 102 -13.33 -16.08 26.23
N HIS A 103 -14.67 -16.02 26.22
CA HIS A 103 -15.55 -16.91 26.98
C HIS A 103 -16.42 -17.80 26.09
N GLY A 104 -16.57 -19.08 26.46
CA GLY A 104 -17.45 -20.04 25.79
C GLY A 104 -17.19 -20.23 24.29
N ASP A 105 -18.26 -20.30 23.50
CA ASP A 105 -18.24 -20.36 22.03
C ASP A 105 -18.08 -18.95 21.40
N CYS A 106 -18.12 -17.88 22.20
CA CYS A 106 -17.75 -16.51 21.82
C CYS A 106 -16.23 -16.35 21.79
N GLY A 107 -15.57 -17.41 21.31
CA GLY A 107 -14.16 -17.65 21.46
C GLY A 107 -13.37 -16.40 21.17
N ALA A 108 -12.34 -16.16 21.98
CA ALA A 108 -11.10 -15.62 21.45
C ALA A 108 -10.76 -16.54 20.30
N ALA A 109 -11.15 -16.14 19.11
CA ALA A 109 -11.00 -16.96 17.96
C ALA A 109 -9.49 -17.18 17.83
N THR A 110 -9.10 -18.44 17.70
CA THR A 110 -7.68 -18.75 17.62
C THR A 110 -7.17 -18.03 16.40
N ALA A 111 -6.18 -17.14 16.60
CA ALA A 111 -5.55 -16.37 15.54
C ALA A 111 -5.48 -17.18 14.26
N GLU A 112 -5.89 -16.59 13.15
CA GLU A 112 -5.85 -17.20 11.83
C GLU A 112 -4.38 -17.38 11.41
N ALA A 113 -3.72 -18.40 11.96
CA ALA A 113 -2.26 -18.48 12.02
C ALA A 113 -1.71 -19.83 11.52
N HIS A 114 -2.45 -20.53 10.65
CA HIS A 114 -2.04 -21.78 10.02
C HIS A 114 -2.50 -21.84 8.57
N ASN A 115 -1.67 -22.38 7.67
CA ASN A 115 -1.90 -22.32 6.21
C ASN A 115 -3.32 -22.69 5.79
N ALA A 116 -3.89 -23.77 6.33
CA ALA A 116 -5.22 -24.23 5.94
C ALA A 116 -6.35 -23.28 6.34
N ALA A 117 -6.15 -22.46 7.38
CA ALA A 117 -7.12 -21.46 7.82
C ALA A 117 -6.95 -20.12 7.06
N CYS A 118 -5.77 -19.89 6.49
CA CYS A 118 -5.42 -18.66 5.79
C CYS A 118 -5.63 -18.71 4.27
N ILE A 119 -6.30 -19.75 3.76
CA ILE A 119 -6.60 -19.94 2.33
C ILE A 119 -8.01 -20.52 2.11
N ASP A 120 -8.84 -20.59 3.16
CA ASP A 120 -10.14 -21.26 3.08
C ASP A 120 -11.32 -20.31 2.80
N GLY A 121 -11.06 -19.01 2.67
CA GLY A 121 -12.07 -18.00 2.37
C GLY A 121 -12.95 -17.65 3.57
N ILE A 122 -12.52 -17.98 4.79
CA ILE A 122 -13.28 -17.77 6.02
C ILE A 122 -12.42 -16.99 7.02
N ASP A 123 -12.97 -15.89 7.53
CA ASP A 123 -12.46 -15.20 8.72
C ASP A 123 -12.58 -16.13 9.93
N ASN A 124 -11.52 -16.90 10.17
CA ASN A 124 -11.48 -17.96 11.16
C ASN A 124 -11.22 -17.41 12.57
N ASP A 125 -10.75 -16.16 12.66
CA ASP A 125 -10.56 -15.45 13.92
C ASP A 125 -11.58 -14.31 14.22
N GLY A 126 -12.56 -14.13 13.34
CA GLY A 126 -13.69 -13.22 13.50
C GLY A 126 -13.30 -11.75 13.57
N ASN A 127 -12.09 -11.36 13.15
CA ASN A 127 -11.60 -9.98 13.26
C ASN A 127 -12.02 -9.08 12.07
N GLY A 128 -12.70 -9.65 11.08
CA GLY A 128 -13.19 -8.99 9.87
C GLY A 128 -12.22 -8.98 8.70
N PHE A 129 -11.03 -9.57 8.85
CA PHE A 129 -10.08 -9.87 7.79
C PHE A 129 -10.16 -11.37 7.45
N THR A 130 -9.75 -11.76 6.26
CA THR A 130 -9.91 -13.14 5.79
C THR A 130 -8.67 -13.55 5.02
N ASP A 131 -8.17 -14.76 5.28
CA ASP A 131 -7.02 -15.34 4.60
C ASP A 131 -5.80 -14.39 4.69
N CYS A 132 -5.12 -14.14 3.57
CA CYS A 132 -3.94 -13.28 3.51
C CYS A 132 -4.21 -11.79 3.72
N ASP A 133 -5.48 -11.38 3.83
CA ASP A 133 -5.81 -10.03 4.32
C ASP A 133 -5.71 -9.95 5.86
N ASP A 134 -5.56 -11.08 6.55
CA ASP A 134 -5.37 -11.18 8.00
C ASP A 134 -3.89 -11.07 8.40
N ASN A 135 -3.60 -10.22 9.38
CA ASN A 135 -2.24 -10.01 9.89
C ASN A 135 -1.63 -11.25 10.55
N ASN A 136 -2.45 -12.16 11.08
CA ASN A 136 -1.99 -13.44 11.64
C ASN A 136 -1.57 -14.43 10.55
N CYS A 137 -1.98 -14.20 9.30
CA CYS A 137 -1.66 -15.02 8.13
C CYS A 137 -0.44 -14.54 7.33
N MET A 138 -0.11 -13.24 7.38
CA MET A 138 0.92 -12.59 6.54
C MET A 138 2.26 -13.33 6.47
N ASP A 139 2.73 -13.90 7.58
CA ASP A 139 4.04 -14.58 7.67
C ASP A 139 3.99 -16.08 7.37
N LEU A 140 2.82 -16.63 7.05
CA LEU A 140 2.66 -18.06 6.78
C LEU A 140 2.97 -18.38 5.32
N PRO A 141 3.48 -19.60 5.05
CA PRO A 141 3.67 -20.07 3.69
C PRO A 141 2.46 -19.81 2.78
N ALA A 142 1.25 -20.09 3.28
CA ALA A 142 -0.05 -19.75 2.68
C ALA A 142 -0.18 -18.36 2.03
N CYS A 143 0.51 -17.37 2.58
CA CYS A 143 0.44 -15.98 2.16
C CYS A 143 1.80 -15.43 1.73
N THR A 144 2.89 -16.14 2.04
CA THR A 144 4.21 -15.87 1.47
C THR A 144 4.30 -16.57 0.12
N ARG A 145 3.75 -15.91 -0.89
CA ARG A 145 3.79 -16.31 -2.32
C ARG A 145 5.14 -16.84 -2.77
N GLU A 146 5.16 -17.73 -3.76
CA GLU A 146 6.41 -18.24 -4.39
C GLU A 146 7.17 -17.16 -5.19
N ARG A 147 7.91 -16.27 -4.50
CA ARG A 147 8.53 -15.08 -5.13
C ARG A 147 10.05 -15.05 -5.09
N SER A 148 10.68 -16.21 -5.19
CA SER A 148 12.13 -16.27 -5.36
C SER A 148 12.53 -17.32 -6.37
N ASN A 149 13.65 -17.07 -7.06
CA ASN A 149 14.22 -18.03 -8.02
C ASN A 149 14.54 -19.38 -7.37
N LYS A 150 14.74 -19.38 -6.06
CA LYS A 150 14.97 -20.61 -5.29
C LYS A 150 13.68 -21.38 -5.01
N GLN A 151 12.60 -20.71 -4.60
CA GLN A 151 11.30 -21.34 -4.35
C GLN A 151 10.71 -21.88 -5.66
N CYS A 152 10.77 -21.09 -6.73
CA CYS A 152 10.25 -21.44 -8.06
C CYS A 152 11.03 -22.54 -8.82
N ALA A 153 12.00 -23.19 -8.17
CA ALA A 153 12.80 -24.25 -8.77
C ALA A 153 13.15 -25.39 -7.81
N ASP A 154 12.52 -25.47 -6.63
CA ASP A 154 12.84 -26.47 -5.60
C ASP A 154 11.94 -27.71 -5.63
N GLY A 155 10.92 -27.72 -6.50
CA GLY A 155 10.00 -28.86 -6.63
C GLY A 155 8.95 -28.92 -5.54
N MET A 156 8.75 -27.84 -4.78
CA MET A 156 7.77 -27.75 -3.71
C MET A 156 6.70 -26.71 -4.06
N ASP A 157 5.53 -26.90 -3.46
CA ASP A 157 4.43 -25.93 -3.40
C ASP A 157 4.62 -25.18 -2.07
N ASN A 158 5.37 -24.09 -2.13
CA ASN A 158 5.88 -23.34 -0.99
C ASN A 158 4.81 -22.45 -0.36
N ASP A 159 3.81 -22.00 -1.13
CA ASP A 159 2.68 -21.27 -0.58
C ASP A 159 1.44 -22.15 -0.33
N GLY A 160 1.38 -23.35 -0.88
CA GLY A 160 0.34 -24.32 -0.56
C GLY A 160 -0.97 -24.08 -1.30
N ASP A 161 -0.95 -23.31 -2.40
CA ASP A 161 -2.13 -23.06 -3.24
C ASP A 161 -2.47 -24.26 -4.16
N GLY A 162 -1.54 -25.21 -4.28
CA GLY A 162 -1.68 -26.47 -4.99
C GLY A 162 -1.00 -26.53 -6.35
N ASP A 163 -0.43 -25.42 -6.84
CA ASP A 163 0.50 -25.37 -7.96
C ASP A 163 1.95 -25.36 -7.43
N SER A 164 2.96 -25.49 -8.29
CA SER A 164 4.36 -25.58 -7.83
C SER A 164 5.35 -25.16 -8.90
N ASP A 165 6.41 -24.46 -8.52
CA ASP A 165 7.46 -23.98 -9.43
C ASP A 165 6.84 -23.23 -10.64
N CYS A 166 7.33 -23.45 -11.86
CA CYS A 166 6.81 -22.79 -13.05
C CYS A 166 5.36 -23.13 -13.41
N ASP A 167 4.76 -24.18 -12.84
CA ASP A 167 3.33 -24.40 -13.01
C ASP A 167 2.49 -23.42 -12.16
N ASP A 168 3.12 -22.79 -11.16
CA ASP A 168 2.57 -21.72 -10.33
C ASP A 168 2.56 -20.37 -11.05
N THR A 169 1.50 -19.59 -10.82
CA THR A 169 1.37 -18.23 -11.34
C THR A 169 2.23 -17.20 -10.61
N ASP A 170 2.55 -17.41 -9.34
CA ASP A 170 3.45 -16.53 -8.58
C ASP A 170 4.92 -16.68 -9.02
N CYS A 171 5.26 -17.77 -9.71
CA CYS A 171 6.54 -17.97 -10.38
C CYS A 171 6.63 -17.40 -11.80
N GLN A 172 5.61 -16.67 -12.26
CA GLN A 172 5.59 -15.98 -13.57
C GLN A 172 5.93 -14.49 -13.47
N LEU A 173 6.37 -14.04 -12.29
CA LEU A 173 6.69 -12.64 -12.02
C LEU A 173 8.02 -12.22 -12.65
N GLU A 174 8.11 -10.94 -13.02
CA GLU A 174 9.34 -10.35 -13.53
C GLU A 174 10.47 -10.46 -12.51
N GLY A 175 11.66 -10.92 -12.93
CA GLY A 175 12.80 -11.23 -12.06
C GLY A 175 12.92 -12.70 -11.64
N ILE A 176 11.91 -13.54 -11.90
CA ILE A 176 12.01 -15.00 -11.83
C ILE A 176 12.58 -15.54 -13.15
N VAL A 177 13.86 -15.93 -13.15
CA VAL A 177 14.61 -16.37 -14.34
C VAL A 177 14.69 -17.89 -14.51
N VAL A 178 14.12 -18.63 -13.56
CA VAL A 178 14.08 -20.10 -13.57
C VAL A 178 12.88 -20.66 -14.35
N CYS A 179 12.01 -19.80 -14.88
CA CYS A 179 10.81 -20.19 -15.63
C CYS A 179 10.75 -19.51 -17.01
N ASP A 180 10.32 -20.25 -18.03
CA ASP A 180 9.90 -19.75 -19.34
C ASP A 180 8.46 -20.24 -19.57
N GLY A 181 7.50 -19.42 -19.10
CA GLY A 181 6.13 -19.88 -18.89
C GLY A 181 6.09 -21.04 -17.89
N THR A 182 5.35 -22.10 -18.23
CA THR A 182 5.28 -23.33 -17.41
C THR A 182 6.47 -24.28 -17.61
N THR A 183 7.57 -23.81 -18.20
CA THR A 183 8.73 -24.65 -18.50
C THR A 183 9.90 -24.25 -17.61
N PRO A 184 10.42 -25.17 -16.77
CA PRO A 184 11.61 -24.90 -15.98
C PRO A 184 12.85 -24.69 -16.84
N VAL A 185 13.60 -23.64 -16.53
CA VAL A 185 14.90 -23.28 -17.11
C VAL A 185 15.98 -23.57 -16.07
N THR A 186 16.99 -24.35 -16.46
CA THR A 186 18.11 -24.64 -15.56
C THR A 186 19.07 -23.45 -15.52
N VAL A 187 19.02 -22.72 -14.42
CA VAL A 187 19.94 -21.62 -14.10
C VAL A 187 20.84 -22.04 -12.94
N ASP A 188 22.12 -21.64 -12.95
CA ASP A 188 23.00 -21.85 -11.81
C ASP A 188 22.55 -20.90 -10.68
N PRO A 189 22.29 -21.38 -9.44
CA PRO A 189 21.91 -20.50 -8.33
C PRO A 189 22.90 -19.36 -8.06
N ALA A 190 24.16 -19.49 -8.48
CA ALA A 190 25.14 -18.41 -8.39
C ALA A 190 24.86 -17.24 -9.36
N ASP A 191 24.02 -17.45 -10.38
CA ASP A 191 23.70 -16.47 -11.42
C ASP A 191 22.32 -15.82 -11.21
N TYR A 192 21.53 -16.24 -10.20
CA TYR A 192 20.17 -15.72 -9.96
C TYR A 192 20.13 -14.20 -9.85
N GLU A 193 20.95 -13.61 -8.98
CA GLU A 193 20.98 -12.15 -8.77
C GLU A 193 21.34 -11.40 -10.06
N MET A 194 22.37 -11.84 -10.76
CA MET A 194 22.82 -11.19 -12.00
C MET A 194 21.73 -11.23 -13.08
N LEU A 195 21.07 -12.37 -13.25
CA LEU A 195 20.05 -12.55 -14.28
C LEU A 195 18.73 -11.88 -13.91
N ALA A 196 18.32 -11.95 -12.64
CA ALA A 196 17.13 -11.26 -12.15
C ALA A 196 17.26 -9.75 -12.32
N ASN A 197 18.43 -9.18 -11.99
CA ASN A 197 18.73 -7.77 -12.26
C ASN A 197 18.75 -7.45 -13.76
N ASP A 198 19.26 -8.33 -14.62
CA ASP A 198 19.28 -8.09 -16.08
C ASP A 198 17.87 -8.05 -16.67
N VAL A 199 16.93 -8.82 -16.12
CA VAL A 199 15.50 -8.76 -16.51
C VAL A 199 14.87 -7.48 -15.98
N CYS A 200 15.02 -7.18 -14.70
CA CYS A 200 14.42 -6.02 -14.03
C CYS A 200 15.14 -4.68 -14.27
N THR A 201 16.00 -4.55 -15.30
CA THR A 201 16.67 -3.27 -15.65
C THR A 201 16.88 -3.10 -17.16
N ASN A 202 16.12 -3.82 -17.99
CA ASN A 202 16.36 -3.87 -19.44
C ASN A 202 15.49 -2.92 -20.28
N GLY A 203 14.61 -2.15 -19.63
CA GLY A 203 13.73 -1.17 -20.24
C GLY A 203 12.46 -1.77 -20.85
N VAL A 204 12.09 -3.00 -20.51
CA VAL A 204 10.84 -3.63 -20.97
C VAL A 204 10.13 -4.35 -19.83
N SER A 205 8.81 -4.50 -19.95
CA SER A 205 8.03 -5.39 -19.09
C SER A 205 8.19 -6.82 -19.59
N ASP A 206 8.76 -7.69 -18.75
CA ASP A 206 9.02 -9.10 -19.03
C ASP A 206 7.97 -10.03 -18.42
N ASP A 207 7.10 -9.50 -17.55
CA ASP A 207 5.86 -10.15 -17.19
C ASP A 207 4.64 -9.54 -17.94
N ALA A 208 3.45 -10.11 -17.78
CA ALA A 208 2.27 -9.70 -18.56
C ALA A 208 1.51 -8.51 -17.96
N ASN A 209 2.05 -7.89 -16.92
CA ASN A 209 1.59 -6.61 -16.41
C ASN A 209 2.23 -5.48 -17.28
N ALA A 210 1.89 -4.21 -17.08
CA ALA A 210 2.38 -3.13 -17.98
C ALA A 210 3.53 -2.33 -17.35
N PHE A 211 4.01 -2.77 -16.20
CA PHE A 211 5.05 -2.12 -15.42
C PHE A 211 6.40 -2.62 -15.91
N ILE A 212 7.37 -1.72 -15.95
CA ILE A 212 8.68 -1.97 -16.55
C ILE A 212 9.70 -1.92 -15.41
N ASP A 213 10.57 -2.92 -15.34
CA ASP A 213 11.75 -2.91 -14.46
C ASP A 213 11.40 -2.55 -13.00
N CYS A 214 11.99 -1.50 -12.43
CA CYS A 214 11.82 -1.15 -11.02
C CYS A 214 10.48 -0.49 -10.69
N ALA A 215 9.68 -0.11 -11.70
CA ALA A 215 8.26 0.22 -11.49
C ALA A 215 7.41 -1.03 -11.28
N ASP A 216 7.92 -2.21 -11.63
CA ASP A 216 7.24 -3.47 -11.36
C ASP A 216 7.45 -3.92 -9.91
N PHE A 217 6.35 -4.07 -9.19
CA PHE A 217 6.35 -4.61 -7.82
C PHE A 217 6.92 -6.04 -7.77
N SER A 218 6.88 -6.79 -8.86
CA SER A 218 7.58 -8.08 -9.01
C SER A 218 9.07 -7.90 -8.80
N CYS A 219 9.69 -6.95 -9.50
CA CYS A 219 11.11 -6.66 -9.40
C CYS A 219 11.50 -6.12 -8.01
N VAL A 220 10.67 -5.27 -7.41
CA VAL A 220 10.92 -4.75 -6.06
C VAL A 220 10.79 -5.85 -4.99
N GLY A 221 9.82 -6.76 -5.16
CA GLY A 221 9.49 -7.80 -4.18
C GLY A 221 10.37 -9.05 -4.23
N ILE A 222 11.11 -9.29 -5.32
CA ILE A 222 11.98 -10.47 -5.43
C ILE A 222 13.30 -10.24 -4.65
N PRO A 223 13.68 -11.15 -3.73
CA PRO A 223 14.92 -11.04 -2.96
C PRO A 223 16.19 -10.93 -3.82
N GLU A 224 16.23 -11.64 -4.96
CA GLU A 224 17.39 -11.65 -5.85
C GLU A 224 17.54 -10.41 -6.74
N VAL A 225 16.53 -9.55 -6.86
CA VAL A 225 16.62 -8.31 -7.62
C VAL A 225 17.21 -7.22 -6.72
N THR A 226 18.53 -7.11 -6.70
CA THR A 226 19.26 -6.11 -5.90
C THR A 226 19.32 -4.74 -6.55
N ALA A 227 19.08 -4.64 -7.86
CA ALA A 227 19.10 -3.38 -8.58
C ALA A 227 18.01 -2.44 -8.05
N CYS A 228 16.75 -2.87 -8.03
CA CYS A 228 15.59 -2.01 -7.73
C CYS A 228 15.40 -1.62 -6.25
N LYS A 229 16.40 -1.86 -5.41
CA LYS A 229 16.25 -1.79 -3.94
C LYS A 229 16.82 -0.52 -3.31
N ASP A 230 17.81 0.10 -3.96
CA ASP A 230 18.55 1.24 -3.43
C ASP A 230 18.76 2.36 -4.48
N PHE A 231 17.94 2.45 -5.52
CA PHE A 231 18.12 3.50 -6.52
C PHE A 231 17.78 4.90 -5.95
N PRO A 232 18.57 5.93 -6.30
CA PRO A 232 18.23 7.29 -5.96
C PRO A 232 16.94 7.65 -6.70
N ALA A 233 15.89 8.01 -5.94
CA ALA A 233 14.64 8.48 -6.51
C ALA A 233 14.91 9.62 -7.51
N GLU A 234 14.16 9.64 -8.62
CA GLU A 234 14.23 10.71 -9.60
C GLU A 234 13.49 11.96 -9.07
N SER A 235 14.06 12.57 -8.02
CA SER A 235 13.38 13.58 -7.22
C SER A 235 14.27 14.79 -6.89
N THR A 236 15.24 15.08 -7.77
CA THR A 236 16.09 16.29 -7.67
C THR A 236 16.08 17.05 -8.99
N ASN A 237 16.32 18.36 -8.98
CA ASN A 237 16.35 19.12 -10.23
C ASN A 237 17.42 18.61 -11.21
N ALA A 238 18.53 18.08 -10.68
CA ALA A 238 19.59 17.50 -11.50
C ALA A 238 19.17 16.18 -12.16
N ALA A 239 18.51 15.29 -11.40
CA ALA A 239 17.98 14.02 -11.88
C ALA A 239 16.90 14.25 -12.96
N CYS A 240 15.92 15.10 -12.65
CA CYS A 240 14.77 15.40 -13.51
C CYS A 240 15.07 16.24 -14.76
N SER A 241 16.34 16.40 -15.15
CA SER A 241 16.75 17.16 -16.33
C SER A 241 17.95 16.56 -17.08
N ASP A 242 18.36 15.33 -16.75
CA ASP A 242 19.53 14.69 -17.33
C ASP A 242 19.22 13.70 -18.47
N ASN A 243 17.94 13.46 -18.78
CA ASN A 243 17.45 12.48 -19.76
C ASN A 243 17.91 11.04 -19.43
N MET A 244 17.97 10.72 -18.14
CA MET A 244 18.17 9.37 -17.64
C MET A 244 17.01 9.03 -16.71
N ASP A 245 16.57 7.79 -16.81
CA ASP A 245 15.70 7.16 -15.83
C ASP A 245 16.58 6.78 -14.63
N ASN A 246 16.57 7.59 -13.57
CA ASN A 246 17.52 7.44 -12.46
C ASN A 246 17.10 6.38 -11.44
N ASP A 247 15.81 6.08 -11.35
CA ASP A 247 15.25 5.04 -10.49
C ASP A 247 14.83 3.77 -11.24
N LEU A 248 15.04 3.74 -12.57
CA LEU A 248 14.80 2.61 -13.47
C LEU A 248 13.35 2.15 -13.47
N ASP A 249 12.42 3.09 -13.37
CA ASP A 249 10.97 2.86 -13.35
C ASP A 249 10.34 2.88 -14.77
N GLY A 250 11.17 3.16 -15.78
CA GLY A 250 10.80 3.26 -17.19
C GLY A 250 10.32 4.65 -17.62
N LEU A 251 10.34 5.64 -16.71
CA LEU A 251 9.99 7.03 -16.98
C LEU A 251 11.22 7.93 -16.78
N GLU A 252 11.45 8.83 -17.73
CA GLU A 252 12.59 9.75 -17.70
C GLU A 252 12.11 11.20 -17.46
N ASP A 253 12.86 11.96 -16.68
CA ASP A 253 12.67 13.39 -16.39
C ASP A 253 11.20 13.71 -16.00
N CYS A 254 10.61 14.75 -16.59
CA CYS A 254 9.24 15.16 -16.27
C CYS A 254 8.15 14.13 -16.64
N ALA A 255 8.49 13.05 -17.36
CA ALA A 255 7.55 11.94 -17.52
C ALA A 255 7.36 11.19 -16.19
N ASP A 256 8.42 11.13 -15.40
CA ASP A 256 8.48 10.51 -14.08
C ASP A 256 7.59 11.26 -13.05
N PRO A 257 6.79 10.55 -12.24
CA PRO A 257 6.00 11.14 -11.17
C PRO A 257 6.78 11.78 -10.03
N GLY A 258 7.94 11.23 -9.66
CA GLY A 258 8.89 11.76 -8.69
C GLY A 258 9.44 13.14 -9.08
N CYS A 259 9.53 13.43 -10.38
CA CYS A 259 9.91 14.74 -10.90
C CYS A 259 8.83 15.82 -10.86
N ARG A 260 7.64 15.51 -10.34
CA ARG A 260 6.50 16.44 -10.25
C ARG A 260 6.24 16.96 -8.85
N ARG A 261 7.20 16.83 -7.95
CA ARG A 261 7.13 17.27 -6.55
C ARG A 261 7.46 18.76 -6.40
N GLU A 262 6.95 19.36 -5.34
CA GLU A 262 7.29 20.74 -4.98
C GLU A 262 8.80 20.93 -4.78
N GLY A 263 9.37 22.05 -5.23
CA GLY A 263 10.81 22.31 -5.21
C GLY A 263 11.57 21.78 -6.45
N ILE A 264 10.91 21.00 -7.32
CA ILE A 264 11.45 20.62 -8.64
C ILE A 264 10.99 21.65 -9.68
N VAL A 265 11.92 22.51 -10.10
CA VAL A 265 11.66 23.67 -10.97
C VAL A 265 11.94 23.41 -12.45
N VAL A 266 12.58 22.28 -12.76
CA VAL A 266 12.87 21.85 -14.14
C VAL A 266 11.66 21.21 -14.83
N CYS A 267 10.57 20.97 -14.10
CA CYS A 267 9.34 20.40 -14.62
C CYS A 267 8.13 21.29 -14.32
N ASN A 268 7.24 21.44 -15.31
CA ASN A 268 5.89 21.99 -15.14
C ASN A 268 4.88 20.93 -15.55
N GLY A 269 4.48 20.10 -14.59
CA GLY A 269 3.85 18.82 -14.86
C GLY A 269 4.75 17.97 -15.76
N MET A 270 4.20 17.41 -16.84
CA MET A 270 4.96 16.60 -17.81
C MET A 270 5.80 17.42 -18.81
N THR A 271 5.93 18.73 -18.61
CA THR A 271 6.63 19.60 -19.58
C THR A 271 7.97 20.05 -19.02
N PRO A 272 9.10 19.69 -19.66
CA PRO A 272 10.41 20.20 -19.27
C PRO A 272 10.53 21.72 -19.40
N VAL A 273 11.20 22.32 -18.43
CA VAL A 273 11.52 23.74 -18.34
C VAL A 273 13.04 23.88 -18.28
N ASP A 274 13.61 24.62 -19.23
CA ASP A 274 15.05 24.89 -19.28
C ASP A 274 15.43 25.90 -18.18
N VAL A 275 16.11 25.40 -17.14
CA VAL A 275 16.59 26.17 -15.99
C VAL A 275 18.10 25.99 -15.90
N ASP A 276 18.84 27.09 -15.70
CA ASP A 276 20.28 27.01 -15.43
C ASP A 276 20.50 26.34 -14.06
N PRO A 277 21.34 25.29 -13.95
CA PRO A 277 21.63 24.65 -12.67
C PRO A 277 22.11 25.61 -11.58
N ALA A 278 22.68 26.76 -11.94
CA ALA A 278 23.04 27.81 -10.97
C ALA A 278 21.83 28.49 -10.29
N ASP A 279 20.64 28.35 -10.86
CA ASP A 279 19.40 28.98 -10.39
C ASP A 279 18.46 28.00 -9.64
N TYR A 280 18.78 26.69 -9.58
CA TYR A 280 17.94 25.66 -8.92
C TYR A 280 17.55 26.08 -7.50
N THR A 281 18.52 26.35 -6.63
CA THR A 281 18.25 26.73 -5.24
C THR A 281 17.41 27.99 -5.11
N MET A 282 17.63 28.99 -5.95
CA MET A 282 16.88 30.25 -5.86
C MET A 282 15.41 30.03 -6.22
N LEU A 283 15.15 29.30 -7.30
CA LEU A 283 13.79 29.04 -7.79
C LEU A 283 13.06 28.02 -6.92
N ALA A 284 13.75 26.97 -6.45
CA ALA A 284 13.19 25.97 -5.56
C ALA A 284 12.77 26.60 -4.23
N ASN A 285 13.60 27.49 -3.67
CA ASN A 285 13.23 28.26 -2.48
C ASN A 285 12.06 29.23 -2.74
N GLU A 286 11.89 29.76 -3.95
CA GLU A 286 10.74 30.60 -4.30
C GLU A 286 9.45 29.79 -4.27
N GLN A 287 9.44 28.57 -4.83
CA GLN A 287 8.31 27.65 -4.73
C GLN A 287 8.04 27.27 -3.27
N CYS A 288 9.05 26.79 -2.55
CA CYS A 288 8.92 26.30 -1.18
C CYS A 288 8.79 27.41 -0.10
N SER A 289 8.41 28.63 -0.48
CA SER A 289 8.11 29.71 0.48
C SER A 289 7.03 30.69 -0.01
N ASP A 290 6.25 30.31 -1.03
CA ASP A 290 5.22 31.17 -1.63
C ASP A 290 3.83 30.99 -1.02
N ASN A 291 3.67 30.08 -0.06
CA ASN A 291 2.39 29.72 0.58
C ASN A 291 1.36 29.15 -0.41
N THR A 292 1.82 28.51 -1.48
CA THR A 292 0.97 27.79 -2.43
C THR A 292 1.55 26.41 -2.71
N SER A 293 0.67 25.43 -2.92
CA SER A 293 1.13 24.12 -3.40
C SER A 293 1.51 24.26 -4.88
N ASN A 294 2.72 23.86 -5.24
CA ASN A 294 3.18 23.84 -6.62
C ASN A 294 3.19 22.44 -7.25
N ASP A 295 2.63 21.44 -6.56
CA ASP A 295 2.46 20.09 -7.07
C ASP A 295 0.99 19.63 -7.07
N THR A 296 0.76 18.32 -7.00
CA THR A 296 -0.57 17.71 -7.08
C THR A 296 -1.20 17.41 -5.72
N ASN A 297 -0.46 17.61 -4.63
CA ASN A 297 -0.91 17.33 -3.29
C ASN A 297 -1.49 18.63 -2.64
N MET A 298 -1.74 18.64 -1.33
CA MET A 298 -2.33 19.80 -0.64
C MET A 298 -1.41 20.43 0.42
N PHE A 299 -0.23 19.86 0.60
CA PHE A 299 0.85 20.40 1.41
C PHE A 299 1.49 21.56 0.66
N VAL A 300 2.13 22.44 1.42
CA VAL A 300 2.58 23.74 0.95
C VAL A 300 3.91 24.04 1.61
N ASP A 301 4.86 24.57 0.84
CA ASP A 301 6.16 24.98 1.32
C ASP A 301 6.84 23.84 2.13
N CYS A 302 7.48 24.16 3.25
CA CYS A 302 8.19 23.19 4.09
C CYS A 302 7.30 22.18 4.84
N GLU A 303 5.97 22.33 4.78
CA GLU A 303 5.07 21.26 5.23
C GLU A 303 4.89 20.18 4.15
N ASP A 304 5.36 20.43 2.92
CA ASP A 304 5.46 19.44 1.85
C ASP A 304 6.79 18.69 1.92
N PHE A 305 6.73 17.36 1.89
CA PHE A 305 7.92 16.52 1.85
C PHE A 305 8.78 16.79 0.61
N GLY A 306 8.16 17.10 -0.54
CA GLY A 306 8.88 17.52 -1.75
C GLY A 306 9.84 18.68 -1.48
N CYS A 307 9.43 19.66 -0.68
CA CYS A 307 10.31 20.75 -0.27
C CYS A 307 11.28 20.36 0.85
N SER A 308 10.82 19.63 1.87
CA SER A 308 11.63 19.37 3.07
C SER A 308 12.80 18.43 2.83
N ILE A 309 12.70 17.52 1.84
CA ILE A 309 13.79 16.60 1.49
C ILE A 309 14.56 16.97 0.23
N ASN A 310 14.16 18.00 -0.50
CA ASN A 310 14.86 18.36 -1.73
C ASN A 310 16.18 19.08 -1.40
N PRO A 311 17.33 18.55 -1.85
CA PRO A 311 18.65 19.08 -1.50
C PRO A 311 18.93 20.47 -2.11
N ASP A 312 18.16 20.89 -3.11
CA ASP A 312 18.25 22.25 -3.67
C ASP A 312 17.47 23.28 -2.83
N VAL A 313 16.61 22.83 -1.90
CA VAL A 313 15.82 23.71 -1.02
C VAL A 313 16.60 23.99 0.26
N THR A 314 16.83 25.27 0.56
CA THR A 314 17.59 25.72 1.74
C THR A 314 16.81 26.66 2.64
N VAL A 315 15.55 26.94 2.30
CA VAL A 315 14.66 27.81 3.09
C VAL A 315 13.97 27.04 4.22
N CYS A 316 13.86 25.72 4.08
CA CYS A 316 13.26 24.86 5.10
C CYS A 316 14.21 24.62 6.27
N PRO A 317 13.72 24.73 7.51
CA PRO A 317 14.50 24.44 8.70
C PRO A 317 14.80 22.93 8.79
N GLU A 318 15.89 22.57 9.45
CA GLU A 318 16.27 21.17 9.72
C GLU A 318 16.39 20.30 8.44
N ALA A 319 16.75 20.94 7.33
CA ALA A 319 16.86 20.29 6.02
C ALA A 319 18.34 20.15 5.55
N ASN A 320 19.31 20.37 6.43
CA ASN A 320 20.73 20.23 6.11
C ASN A 320 21.59 19.79 7.31
N ASP A 321 22.76 19.22 7.01
CA ASP A 321 23.72 18.71 7.99
C ASP A 321 24.11 19.69 9.10
N VAL A 322 24.12 21.00 8.80
CA VAL A 322 24.53 22.00 9.79
C VAL A 322 23.46 22.15 10.86
N GLU A 323 22.19 22.22 10.46
CA GLU A 323 21.07 22.33 11.39
C GLU A 323 20.78 21.00 12.08
N CYS A 324 20.95 19.87 11.38
CA CYS A 324 20.78 18.54 11.96
C CYS A 324 21.94 18.09 12.88
N SER A 325 22.84 18.99 13.27
CA SER A 325 23.96 18.69 14.18
C SER A 325 24.35 19.85 15.11
N ASP A 326 23.54 20.91 15.21
CA ASP A 326 23.85 22.11 15.99
C ASP A 326 23.20 22.14 17.39
N ASN A 327 22.44 21.11 17.75
CA ASN A 327 21.70 20.98 19.00
C ASN A 327 20.64 22.07 19.19
N MET A 328 20.06 22.56 18.10
CA MET A 328 18.92 23.47 18.10
C MET A 328 17.71 22.82 17.44
N ASP A 329 16.54 23.25 17.90
CA ASP A 329 15.23 22.94 17.33
C ASP A 329 14.92 24.10 16.35
N ASN A 330 15.29 23.94 15.08
CA ASN A 330 15.26 25.03 14.10
C ASN A 330 13.85 25.29 13.57
N ASP A 331 12.96 24.31 13.64
CA ASP A 331 11.57 24.41 13.20
C ASP A 331 10.58 24.69 14.36
N GLY A 332 11.00 24.49 15.61
CA GLY A 332 10.24 24.75 16.83
C GLY A 332 9.24 23.65 17.19
N ASN A 333 9.36 22.45 16.64
CA ASN A 333 8.43 21.35 16.85
C ASN A 333 8.71 20.56 18.15
N GLY A 334 9.83 20.86 18.83
CA GLY A 334 10.22 20.27 20.10
C GLY A 334 11.18 19.08 20.01
N PHE A 335 11.60 18.70 18.80
CA PHE A 335 12.67 17.74 18.54
C PHE A 335 13.94 18.50 18.09
N THR A 336 15.09 17.81 18.06
CA THR A 336 16.38 18.47 17.83
C THR A 336 17.31 17.51 17.10
N ASP A 337 18.02 18.01 16.09
CA ASP A 337 18.98 17.23 15.30
C ASP A 337 18.36 15.90 14.81
N CYS A 338 19.06 14.77 14.95
CA CYS A 338 18.60 13.44 14.52
C CYS A 338 17.47 12.82 15.37
N GLU A 339 17.02 13.51 16.42
CA GLU A 339 15.76 13.18 17.10
C GLU A 339 14.55 13.78 16.37
N ASP A 340 14.78 14.71 15.43
CA ASP A 340 13.78 15.28 14.54
C ASP A 340 13.57 14.42 13.29
N ASN A 341 12.31 14.32 12.85
CA ASN A 341 11.91 13.55 11.68
C ASN A 341 12.36 14.21 10.36
N SER A 342 12.46 15.55 10.34
CA SER A 342 12.93 16.34 9.20
C SER A 342 14.40 16.05 8.90
N CYS A 343 15.19 15.79 9.94
CA CYS A 343 16.57 15.33 9.83
C CYS A 343 16.64 13.82 9.54
N ARG A 344 16.01 13.00 10.40
CA ARG A 344 16.13 11.53 10.38
C ARG A 344 15.62 10.88 9.09
N TYR A 345 14.56 11.40 8.48
CA TYR A 345 13.98 10.81 7.27
C TYR A 345 14.41 11.52 5.99
N ASN A 346 15.30 12.50 6.07
CA ASN A 346 15.83 13.17 4.90
C ASN A 346 17.08 12.41 4.41
N PRO A 347 17.00 11.71 3.25
CA PRO A 347 18.09 10.86 2.77
C PRO A 347 19.35 11.64 2.37
N TYR A 348 19.27 12.97 2.28
CA TYR A 348 20.41 13.84 1.95
C TYR A 348 21.15 14.35 3.20
N ILE A 349 20.64 14.08 4.40
CA ILE A 349 21.33 14.34 5.66
C ILE A 349 22.36 13.24 5.91
N THR A 350 23.61 13.62 6.15
CA THR A 350 24.73 12.66 6.34
C THR A 350 25.24 12.62 7.77
N VAL A 351 24.78 13.55 8.62
CA VAL A 351 25.16 13.63 10.04
C VAL A 351 24.34 12.69 10.93
N CYS A 352 23.17 12.26 10.45
CA CYS A 352 22.33 11.30 11.14
C CYS A 352 22.64 9.88 10.65
N GLU A 353 22.70 8.93 11.58
CA GLU A 353 22.72 7.51 11.24
C GLU A 353 21.32 7.14 10.75
N HIS A 354 21.25 6.36 9.68
CA HIS A 354 20.03 6.06 8.94
C HIS A 354 19.91 4.54 8.77
N GLU A 355 18.69 4.04 8.86
CA GLU A 355 18.32 2.68 8.48
C GLU A 355 17.32 2.81 7.32
N LEU A 356 17.85 3.14 6.13
CA LEU A 356 17.03 3.51 4.97
C LEU A 356 17.31 2.66 3.74
N SER A 357 18.50 2.05 3.63
CA SER A 357 18.78 1.14 2.52
C SER A 357 18.07 -0.20 2.72
N PHE A 358 17.83 -0.92 1.62
CA PHE A 358 17.30 -2.27 1.69
C PHE A 358 18.16 -3.18 2.56
N ALA A 359 19.48 -3.07 2.44
CA ALA A 359 20.41 -3.91 3.19
C ALA A 359 20.33 -3.64 4.70
N GLU A 360 20.27 -2.38 5.10
CA GLU A 360 20.10 -2.01 6.52
C GLU A 360 18.73 -2.44 7.04
N CYS A 361 17.68 -2.27 6.24
CA CYS A 361 16.31 -2.69 6.61
C CYS A 361 16.05 -4.20 6.53
N SER A 362 17.07 -5.04 6.30
CA SER A 362 16.91 -6.51 6.19
C SER A 362 18.08 -7.33 6.75
N ASP A 363 19.03 -6.71 7.46
CA ASP A 363 20.23 -7.39 7.96
C ASP A 363 20.10 -7.94 9.39
N GLY A 364 18.98 -7.68 10.08
CA GLY A 364 18.76 -8.11 11.46
C GLY A 364 19.48 -7.25 12.49
N THR A 365 19.93 -6.06 12.11
CA THR A 365 20.63 -5.12 12.98
C THR A 365 19.89 -3.78 13.10
N ASP A 366 20.22 -3.05 14.16
CA ASP A 366 19.71 -1.70 14.44
C ASP A 366 20.80 -0.75 13.95
N ASN A 367 20.68 -0.26 12.71
CA ASN A 367 21.74 0.49 12.03
C ASN A 367 21.77 1.96 12.45
N ASP A 368 20.66 2.48 13.00
CA ASP A 368 20.54 3.87 13.45
C ASP A 368 20.60 4.04 14.99
N GLY A 369 20.66 2.93 15.73
CA GLY A 369 20.81 2.87 17.18
C GLY A 369 19.55 3.21 17.97
N ASN A 370 18.37 3.22 17.34
CA ASN A 370 17.11 3.62 17.97
C ASN A 370 16.39 2.46 18.70
N THR A 371 16.98 1.27 18.72
CA THR A 371 16.52 -0.01 19.32
C THR A 371 15.47 -0.79 18.55
N PHE A 372 14.99 -0.28 17.43
CA PHE A 372 14.19 -1.00 16.46
C PHE A 372 15.13 -1.62 15.41
N VAL A 373 14.66 -2.67 14.73
CA VAL A 373 15.47 -3.49 13.83
C VAL A 373 14.64 -3.80 12.60
N ASP A 374 15.20 -3.56 11.43
CA ASP A 374 14.64 -3.82 10.11
C ASP A 374 13.21 -3.24 10.00
N CYS A 375 12.24 -4.05 9.56
CA CYS A 375 10.85 -3.64 9.36
C CYS A 375 10.04 -3.34 10.62
N ASN A 376 10.65 -3.52 11.81
CA ASN A 376 10.09 -2.99 13.05
C ASN A 376 10.53 -1.55 13.31
N ASP A 377 11.48 -1.04 12.52
CA ASP A 377 11.92 0.34 12.50
C ASP A 377 10.97 1.20 11.65
N ASN A 378 10.64 2.39 12.15
CA ASN A 378 9.78 3.33 11.43
C ASN A 378 10.53 4.02 10.26
N SER A 379 11.86 3.98 10.24
CA SER A 379 12.71 4.41 9.12
C SER A 379 12.56 3.47 7.93
N CYS A 380 12.45 2.16 8.19
CA CYS A 380 12.21 1.16 7.16
C CYS A 380 10.73 0.97 6.81
N ASN A 381 9.83 1.13 7.78
CA ASN A 381 8.39 0.87 7.62
C ASN A 381 7.53 1.99 8.24
N PRO A 382 7.58 3.22 7.69
CA PRO A 382 6.86 4.36 8.24
C PRO A 382 5.34 4.16 8.15
N MET A 383 4.60 4.58 9.18
CA MET A 383 3.12 4.54 9.15
C MET A 383 2.51 5.41 8.04
N ASN A 384 3.17 6.53 7.69
CA ASN A 384 2.77 7.41 6.60
C ASN A 384 4.01 7.75 5.77
N GLY A 385 4.20 7.07 4.65
CA GLY A 385 5.36 7.26 3.76
C GLY A 385 5.61 6.02 2.90
N PRO A 386 6.55 6.10 1.96
CA PRO A 386 7.02 4.93 1.22
C PRO A 386 7.77 3.99 2.18
N LYS A 387 7.41 2.70 2.15
CA LYS A 387 8.11 1.66 2.91
C LYS A 387 9.35 1.21 2.15
N SER A 388 10.41 0.89 2.89
CA SER A 388 11.56 0.17 2.34
C SER A 388 11.07 -1.08 1.61
N PRO A 389 11.58 -1.38 0.41
CA PRO A 389 11.31 -2.63 -0.29
C PRO A 389 11.58 -3.89 0.53
N ALA A 390 12.44 -3.80 1.56
CA ALA A 390 12.68 -4.90 2.51
C ALA A 390 11.44 -5.25 3.36
N CYS A 391 10.47 -4.34 3.44
CA CYS A 391 9.34 -4.38 4.37
C CYS A 391 7.97 -4.38 3.67
N GLN A 392 7.96 -4.69 2.38
CA GLN A 392 6.76 -4.72 1.54
C GLN A 392 6.11 -6.09 1.49
#